data_AF-A0A7S3ZA66-F1
#
_entry.id   AF-A0A7S3ZA66-F1
#
_cell.length_a   1.000
_cell.length_b   1.000
_cell.length_c   1.000
_cell.angle_alpha   90.00
_cell.angle_beta   90.00
_cell.angle_gamma   90.00
#
_symmetry.space_group_name_H-M   'P 1'
#
loop_
_entity.id
_entity.type
_entity.pdbx_description
1 polymer ?
#
loop_
_entity_poly.entity_id
_entity_poly.type
_entity_poly.pdbx_seq_one_letter_code
_entity_poly.pdbx_strand_id
1 'polypeptide(L)'
;WRKGTFRLDQLRKEMNATGKQIGKLKKAKQDASELIKKIPGLKTEIRSLESKVVEWKEERDKAIASVGNWLHDSVPEGETDKTVRTWGGAKELEGEGDE
;
A
#
# COMPACT_ATOMS: atom_id res chain seq x y z
N TRP A 1 -5.79 -3.21 5.46
CA TRP A 1 -5.88 -3.01 3.99
C TRP A 1 -6.80 -4.01 3.26
N ARG A 2 -6.43 -5.28 3.02
CA ARG A 2 -7.21 -6.23 2.18
C ARG A 2 -8.69 -6.44 2.58
N LYS A 3 -8.96 -6.58 3.89
CA LYS A 3 -10.36 -6.66 4.39
C LYS A 3 -11.13 -5.36 4.14
N GLY A 4 -10.44 -4.22 4.25
CA GLY A 4 -10.99 -2.90 3.99
C GLY A 4 -11.34 -2.69 2.52
N THR A 5 -10.45 -3.05 1.60
CA THR A 5 -10.70 -3.00 0.15
C THR A 5 -11.87 -3.91 -0.22
N PHE A 6 -11.92 -5.13 0.32
CA PHE A 6 -13.05 -6.03 0.09
C PHE A 6 -14.38 -5.43 0.58
N ARG A 7 -14.41 -4.86 1.79
CA ARG A 7 -15.60 -4.21 2.33
C ARG A 7 -16.03 -3.01 1.48
N LEU A 8 -15.08 -2.21 1.00
CA LEU A 8 -15.33 -1.10 0.09
C LEU A 8 -16.03 -1.58 -1.20
N ASP A 9 -15.54 -2.65 -1.79
CA ASP A 9 -16.12 -3.22 -3.01
C ASP A 9 -17.52 -3.78 -2.77
N GLN A 10 -17.77 -4.39 -1.61
CA GLN A 10 -19.12 -4.82 -1.22
C GLN A 10 -20.08 -3.63 -1.09
N LEU A 11 -19.66 -2.54 -0.44
CA LEU A 11 -20.50 -1.33 -0.30
C LEU A 11 -20.76 -0.65 -1.65
N ARG A 12 -19.77 -0.59 -2.54
CA ARG A 12 -19.95 -0.10 -3.91
C ARG A 12 -20.94 -0.97 -4.69
N LYS A 13 -20.85 -2.29 -4.54
CA LYS A 13 -21.80 -3.24 -5.13
C LYS A 13 -23.22 -3.04 -4.59
N GLU A 14 -23.38 -2.86 -3.29
CA GLU A 14 -24.66 -2.61 -2.63
C GLU A 14 -25.27 -1.27 -3.07
N MET A 15 -24.48 -0.21 -3.13
CA MET A 15 -24.90 1.10 -3.65
C MET A 15 -25.39 0.99 -5.10
N ASN A 16 -24.65 0.30 -5.96
CA ASN A 16 -25.03 0.09 -7.35
C ASN A 16 -26.29 -0.76 -7.50
N ALA A 17 -26.47 -1.79 -6.67
CA ALA A 17 -27.67 -2.61 -6.63
C ALA A 17 -28.89 -1.78 -6.20
N THR A 18 -28.73 -0.97 -5.14
CA THR A 18 -29.76 -0.05 -4.63
C THR A 18 -30.17 0.98 -5.69
N GLY A 19 -29.20 1.56 -6.41
CA GLY A 19 -29.46 2.49 -7.52
C GLY A 19 -30.28 1.85 -8.65
N LYS A 20 -29.96 0.60 -9.01
CA LYS A 20 -30.75 -0.16 -10.01
C LYS A 20 -32.17 -0.44 -9.51
N GLN A 21 -32.35 -0.78 -8.23
CA GLN A 21 -33.68 -1.01 -7.64
C GLN A 21 -34.52 0.27 -7.64
N ILE A 22 -33.95 1.41 -7.27
CA ILE A 22 -34.63 2.71 -7.35
C ILE A 22 -35.08 3.01 -8.77
N GLY A 23 -34.22 2.77 -9.77
CA GLY A 23 -34.58 2.94 -11.18
C GLY A 23 -35.75 2.05 -11.62
N LYS A 24 -35.79 0.80 -11.15
CA LYS A 24 -36.91 -0.13 -11.42
C LYS A 24 -38.21 0.33 -10.75
N LEU A 25 -38.17 0.70 -9.47
CA LEU A 25 -39.35 1.15 -8.72
C LEU A 25 -39.92 2.45 -9.28
N LYS A 26 -39.06 3.42 -9.63
CA LYS A 26 -39.50 4.66 -10.29
C LYS A 26 -40.17 4.39 -11.65
N LYS A 27 -39.65 3.43 -12.44
CA LYS A 27 -40.29 3.00 -13.70
C LYS A 27 -41.64 2.34 -13.46
N ALA A 28 -41.77 1.58 -12.37
CA ALA A 28 -43.02 0.93 -11.96
C ALA A 28 -44.01 1.88 -11.26
N LYS A 29 -43.70 3.19 -11.14
CA LYS A 29 -44.47 4.19 -10.37
C LYS A 29 -44.68 3.81 -8.90
N GLN A 30 -43.80 2.99 -8.33
CA GLN A 30 -43.80 2.60 -6.92
C GLN A 30 -42.91 3.53 -6.09
N ASP A 31 -43.20 3.68 -4.80
CA ASP A 31 -42.40 4.49 -3.90
C ASP A 31 -41.01 3.88 -3.67
N ALA A 32 -39.97 4.70 -3.79
CA ALA A 32 -38.57 4.34 -3.58
C ALA A 32 -37.92 5.15 -2.45
N SER A 33 -38.71 5.89 -1.67
CA SER A 33 -38.24 6.82 -0.64
C SER A 33 -37.33 6.16 0.41
N GLU A 34 -37.59 4.90 0.78
CA GLU A 34 -36.75 4.16 1.73
C GLU A 34 -35.34 3.85 1.19
N LEU A 35 -35.25 3.45 -0.09
CA LEU A 35 -33.97 3.16 -0.72
C LEU A 35 -33.17 4.45 -0.97
N ILE A 36 -33.86 5.54 -1.28
CA ILE A 36 -33.23 6.87 -1.42
C ILE A 36 -32.64 7.34 -0.10
N LYS A 37 -33.31 7.09 1.03
CA LYS A 37 -32.80 7.42 2.38
C LYS A 37 -31.54 6.62 2.77
N LYS A 38 -31.33 5.43 2.21
CA LYS A 38 -30.15 4.59 2.50
C LYS A 38 -28.89 5.02 1.75
N ILE A 39 -29.02 5.67 0.59
CA ILE A 39 -27.88 6.11 -0.24
C ILE A 39 -26.91 7.06 0.50
N PRO A 40 -27.37 8.12 1.19
CA PRO A 40 -26.48 9.03 1.92
C PRO A 40 -25.62 8.32 2.99
N GLY A 41 -26.22 7.35 3.69
CA GLY A 41 -25.53 6.54 4.70
C GLY A 41 -24.42 5.69 4.08
N LEU A 42 -24.74 4.96 3.00
CA LEU A 42 -23.77 4.17 2.26
C LEU A 42 -22.64 5.04 1.68
N LYS A 43 -22.94 6.23 1.16
CA LYS A 43 -21.94 7.14 0.61
C LYS A 43 -20.98 7.66 1.69
N THR A 44 -21.50 7.91 2.89
CA THR A 44 -20.68 8.32 4.05
C THR A 44 -19.76 7.18 4.51
N GLU A 45 -20.29 5.95 4.60
CA GLU A 45 -19.50 4.77 4.97
C GLU A 45 -18.40 4.47 3.94
N ILE A 46 -18.73 4.57 2.64
CA ILE A 46 -17.76 4.44 1.55
C ILE A 46 -16.64 5.47 1.71
N ARG A 47 -16.97 6.76 1.85
CA ARG A 47 -15.97 7.82 1.97
C ARG A 47 -15.05 7.62 3.18
N SER A 48 -15.60 7.22 4.32
CA SER A 48 -14.82 6.92 5.53
C SER A 48 -13.88 5.72 5.32
N LEU A 49 -14.37 4.67 4.66
CA LEU A 49 -13.56 3.48 4.36
C LEU A 49 -12.48 3.75 3.30
N GLU A 50 -12.74 4.61 2.31
CA GLU A 50 -11.73 5.01 1.32
C GLU A 50 -10.52 5.66 2.00
N SER A 51 -10.74 6.62 2.90
CA SER A 51 -9.66 7.24 3.68
C SER A 51 -8.87 6.20 4.48
N LYS A 52 -9.56 5.33 5.23
CA LYS A 52 -8.90 4.28 6.04
C LYS A 52 -8.10 3.30 5.19
N VAL A 53 -8.60 2.95 4.00
CA VAL A 53 -7.91 2.03 3.08
C VAL A 53 -6.62 2.67 2.56
N VAL A 54 -6.62 3.98 2.27
CA VAL A 54 -5.41 4.71 1.88
C VAL A 54 -4.41 4.74 3.03
N GLU A 55 -4.83 5.13 4.23
CA GLU A 55 -3.97 5.16 5.43
C GLU A 55 -3.32 3.78 5.69
N TRP A 56 -4.10 2.70 5.67
CA TRP A 56 -3.56 1.34 5.87
C TRP A 56 -2.62 0.89 4.76
N LYS A 57 -2.76 1.44 3.55
CA LYS A 57 -1.84 1.14 2.45
C LYS A 57 -0.51 1.84 2.68
N GLU A 58 -0.55 3.12 3.04
CA GLU A 58 0.64 3.93 3.33
C GLU A 58 1.41 3.38 4.52
N GLU A 59 0.71 3.00 5.60
CA GLU A 59 1.32 2.40 6.78
C GLU A 59 2.04 1.08 6.44
N ARG A 60 1.40 0.23 5.62
CA ARG A 60 2.03 -0.99 5.10
C ARG A 60 3.25 -0.68 4.26
N ASP A 61 3.15 0.25 3.31
CA ASP A 61 4.23 0.57 2.38
C ASP A 61 5.43 1.18 3.13
N LYS A 62 5.17 2.00 4.16
CA LYS A 62 6.19 2.52 5.06
C LYS A 62 6.88 1.42 5.86
N ALA A 63 6.13 0.43 6.35
CA ALA A 63 6.71 -0.72 7.05
C ALA A 63 7.60 -1.56 6.10
N ILE A 64 7.15 -1.82 4.87
CA ILE A 64 7.93 -2.56 3.87
C ILE A 64 9.21 -1.82 3.51
N ALA A 65 9.17 -0.49 3.38
CA ALA A 65 10.35 0.31 3.05
C ALA A 65 11.47 0.22 4.10
N SER A 66 11.15 -0.16 5.34
CA SER A 66 12.14 -0.38 6.40
C SER A 66 12.79 -1.77 6.36
N VAL A 67 12.23 -2.71 5.60
CA VAL A 67 12.73 -4.07 5.50
C VAL A 67 13.82 -4.12 4.43
N GLY A 68 15.02 -4.50 4.83
CA GLY A 68 16.14 -4.72 3.91
C GLY A 68 15.88 -5.87 2.94
N ASN A 69 16.70 -5.98 1.89
CA ASN A 69 16.59 -7.08 0.95
C ASN A 69 16.99 -8.42 1.60
N TRP A 70 16.47 -9.52 1.05
CA TRP A 70 16.95 -10.85 1.40
C TRP A 70 18.39 -11.02 0.89
N LEU A 71 19.26 -11.56 1.73
CA LEU A 71 20.64 -11.86 1.34
C LEU A 71 20.65 -13.05 0.38
N HIS A 72 21.46 -12.97 -0.67
CA HIS A 72 21.66 -14.11 -1.56
C HIS A 72 22.46 -15.20 -0.81
N ASP A 73 22.23 -16.48 -1.13
CA ASP A 73 22.88 -17.63 -0.47
C ASP A 73 24.42 -17.60 -0.54
N SER A 74 24.99 -16.83 -1.48
CA SER A 74 26.44 -16.66 -1.62
C SER A 74 27.03 -15.57 -0.72
N VAL A 75 26.21 -14.80 0.01
CA VAL A 75 26.70 -13.74 0.90
C VAL A 75 27.27 -14.40 2.14
N PRO A 76 28.58 -14.25 2.43
CA PRO A 76 29.18 -14.86 3.60
C PRO A 76 28.59 -14.26 4.87
N GLU A 77 28.28 -15.12 5.84
CA GLU A 77 27.86 -14.70 7.17
C GLU A 77 29.02 -13.97 7.89
N GLY A 78 28.71 -12.82 8.49
CA GLY A 78 29.66 -12.00 9.25
C GLY A 78 29.20 -10.55 9.39
N GLU A 79 29.63 -9.86 10.44
CA GLU A 79 29.33 -8.43 10.66
C GLU A 79 30.24 -7.50 9.84
N THR A 80 31.32 -8.04 9.26
CA THR A 80 32.39 -7.24 8.65
C THR A 80 32.63 -7.59 7.19
N ASP A 81 33.07 -6.58 6.43
CA ASP A 81 33.43 -6.74 5.04
C ASP A 81 34.63 -7.68 4.86
N LYS A 82 34.55 -8.56 3.86
CA LYS A 82 35.65 -9.45 3.46
C LYS A 82 36.23 -8.98 2.13
N THR A 83 37.51 -8.63 2.11
CA THR A 83 38.23 -8.34 0.87
C THR A 83 38.36 -9.61 0.04
N VAL A 84 37.68 -9.64 -1.12
CA VAL A 84 37.71 -10.80 -2.03
C VAL A 84 38.94 -10.78 -2.94
N ARG A 85 39.38 -9.58 -3.37
CA ARG A 85 40.60 -9.38 -4.16
C ARG A 85 41.06 -7.92 -4.12
N THR A 86 42.36 -7.70 -4.30
CA THR A 86 42.95 -6.38 -4.57
C THR A 86 43.68 -6.41 -5.91
N TRP A 87 43.77 -5.26 -6.59
CA TRP A 87 44.50 -5.09 -7.85
C TRP A 87 45.34 -3.83 -7.80
N GLY A 88 46.59 -3.93 -8.27
CA GLY A 88 47.61 -2.88 -8.13
C GLY A 88 48.23 -2.83 -6.72
N GLY A 89 49.28 -2.04 -6.57
CA GLY A 89 49.91 -1.74 -5.29
C GLY A 89 49.75 -0.26 -4.96
N ALA A 90 49.52 0.08 -3.68
CA ALA A 90 49.57 1.46 -3.25
C ALA A 90 50.96 2.03 -3.58
N LYS A 91 51.01 3.19 -4.24
CA LYS A 91 52.27 3.85 -4.56
C LYS A 91 52.96 4.23 -3.25
N GLU A 92 54.15 3.68 -3.03
CA GLU A 92 55.00 4.05 -1.91
C GLU A 92 55.41 5.52 -2.11
N LEU A 93 55.00 6.38 -1.17
CA LEU A 93 55.44 7.77 -1.14
C LEU A 93 56.76 7.77 -0.38
N GLU A 94 57.88 7.93 -1.08
CA GLU A 94 59.14 8.26 -0.42
C GLU A 94 58.95 9.62 0.25
N GLY A 95 58.99 9.62 1.58
CA GLY A 95 59.01 10.84 2.37
C GLY A 95 60.26 11.63 1.99
N GLU A 96 60.04 12.82 1.46
CA GLU A 96 61.06 13.86 1.39
C GLU A 96 61.44 14.15 2.85
N GLY A 97 62.59 13.60 3.26
CA GLY A 97 63.10 13.75 4.60
C GLY A 97 63.32 15.22 4.92
N ASP A 98 62.81 15.66 6.06
CA ASP A 98 63.26 16.87 6.73
C ASP A 98 64.77 16.75 6.98
N GLU A 99 65.58 17.53 6.27
CA GLU A 99 66.89 18.01 6.73
C GLU A 99 67.22 19.40 6.17
#